data_AF-A0A4R9GH60-F1
#
_entry.id   AF-A0A4R9GH60-F1
#
_cell.length_a   1.000
_cell.length_b   1.000
_cell.length_c   1.000
_cell.angle_alpha   90.00
_cell.angle_beta   90.00
_cell.angle_gamma   90.00
#
_symmetry.space_group_name_H-M   'P 1'
#
loop_
_entity.id
_entity.type
_entity.pdbx_description
1 polymer ?
#
loop_
_entity_poly.entity_id
_entity_poly.type
_entity_poly.pdbx_seq_one_letter_code
_entity_poly.pdbx_strand_id
1 'polypeptide(L)'
;MERKSPPWENRAVWCFFFLTVYLSFYLTFTHRGSEALLIALLLVHIGNYFAFRGSVNAKRFVPLCALHLLSIYLSGKNTLEILAAVDRWKQVF
;
A
#
# COMPACT_ATOMS: atom_id res chain seq x y z
N MET A 1 -23.75 9.89 18.13
CA MET A 1 -22.58 9.78 19.03
C MET A 1 -21.33 9.62 18.18
N GLU A 2 -20.52 10.68 18.04
CA GLU A 2 -19.16 10.51 17.53
C GLU A 2 -18.39 9.67 18.56
N ARG A 3 -18.06 8.43 18.20
CA ARG A 3 -17.20 7.59 19.03
C ARG A 3 -15.83 8.28 19.04
N LYS A 4 -15.42 8.85 20.18
CA LYS A 4 -14.02 9.23 20.39
C LYS A 4 -13.21 7.95 20.38
N SER A 5 -12.61 7.69 19.24
CA SER A 5 -11.71 6.58 19.03
C SER A 5 -10.49 6.73 19.93
N PRO A 6 -10.09 5.67 20.65
CA PRO A 6 -8.91 5.73 21.50
C PRO A 6 -7.66 6.03 20.65
N PRO A 7 -6.70 6.79 21.19
CA PRO A 7 -5.56 7.30 20.43
C PRO A 7 -4.66 6.21 19.81
N TRP A 8 -4.74 4.97 20.30
CA TRP A 8 -4.02 3.83 19.73
C TRP A 8 -4.60 3.36 18.39
N GLU A 9 -5.91 3.54 18.14
CA GLU A 9 -6.54 3.09 16.88
C GLU A 9 -5.95 3.83 15.68
N ASN A 10 -5.73 5.14 15.81
CA ASN A 10 -5.10 5.93 14.75
C ASN A 10 -3.68 5.41 14.46
N ARG A 11 -2.89 5.06 15.49
CA ARG A 11 -1.56 4.46 15.30
C ARG A 11 -1.65 3.10 14.60
N ALA A 12 -2.59 2.25 15.03
CA ALA A 12 -2.79 0.93 14.44
C ALA A 12 -3.10 1.01 12.94
N VAL A 13 -3.98 1.93 12.52
CA VAL A 13 -4.28 2.17 11.09
C VAL A 13 -3.02 2.44 10.31
N TRP A 14 -2.21 3.39 10.77
CA TRP A 14 -1.01 3.79 10.05
C TRP A 14 -0.01 2.64 9.99
N CYS A 15 0.15 1.87 11.08
CA CYS A 15 0.95 0.65 11.08
C CYS A 15 0.45 -0.36 10.04
N PHE A 16 -0.84 -0.65 9.99
CA PHE A 16 -1.43 -1.56 8.99
C PHE A 16 -1.26 -1.04 7.56
N PHE A 17 -1.43 0.27 7.35
CA PHE A 17 -1.23 0.89 6.06
C PHE A 17 0.22 0.76 5.60
N PHE A 18 1.20 1.13 6.43
CA PHE A 18 2.62 1.00 6.11
C PHE A 18 3.04 -0.46 5.88
N LEU A 19 2.52 -1.38 6.68
CA LEU A 19 2.76 -2.81 6.48
C LEU A 19 2.21 -3.28 5.13
N THR A 20 1.00 -2.83 4.77
CA THR A 20 0.39 -3.14 3.47
C THR A 20 1.22 -2.57 2.33
N VAL A 21 1.74 -1.35 2.46
CA VAL A 21 2.65 -0.73 1.48
C VAL A 21 3.94 -1.51 1.33
N TYR A 22 4.58 -1.88 2.44
CA TYR A 22 5.81 -2.67 2.36
C TYR A 22 5.59 -4.01 1.65
N LEU A 23 4.57 -4.75 2.07
CA LEU A 23 4.29 -6.08 1.56
C LEU A 23 3.86 -6.05 0.09
N SER A 24 3.09 -5.05 -0.33
CA SER A 24 2.65 -4.89 -1.72
C SER A 24 3.82 -4.66 -2.67
N PHE A 25 4.79 -3.82 -2.32
CA PHE A 25 5.99 -3.60 -3.15
C PHE A 25 6.83 -4.87 -3.22
N TYR A 26 7.05 -5.55 -2.09
CA TYR A 26 7.75 -6.84 -2.07
C TYR A 26 7.09 -7.84 -3.02
N LEU A 27 5.77 -8.04 -2.90
CA LEU A 27 5.02 -8.97 -3.75
C LEU A 27 5.04 -8.54 -5.23
N THR A 28 4.97 -7.23 -5.50
CA THR A 28 5.05 -6.69 -6.86
C THR A 28 6.36 -7.06 -7.54
N PHE A 29 7.49 -6.89 -6.84
CA PHE A 29 8.82 -7.19 -7.39
C PHE A 29 9.09 -8.70 -7.46
N THR A 30 8.67 -9.48 -6.45
CA THR A 30 8.94 -10.92 -6.39
C THR A 30 8.04 -11.73 -7.32
N HIS A 31 6.77 -11.33 -7.47
CA HIS A 31 5.78 -12.11 -8.24
C HIS A 31 5.32 -11.42 -9.53
N ARG A 32 6.01 -10.36 -9.97
CA ARG A 32 5.68 -9.57 -11.18
C ARG A 32 4.22 -9.11 -11.18
N GLY A 33 3.95 -8.06 -10.41
CA GLY A 33 2.64 -7.41 -10.21
C GLY A 33 1.49 -7.94 -11.06
N SER A 34 0.54 -8.64 -10.42
CA SER A 34 -0.65 -9.21 -11.06
C SER A 34 -1.89 -8.34 -10.80
N GLU A 35 -2.87 -8.39 -11.70
CA GLU A 35 -4.21 -7.81 -11.47
C GLU A 35 -4.85 -8.33 -10.18
N ALA A 36 -4.58 -9.59 -9.83
CA ALA A 36 -5.04 -10.19 -8.57
C ALA A 36 -4.47 -9.47 -7.32
N LEU A 37 -3.23 -8.98 -7.39
CA LEU A 37 -2.61 -8.20 -6.31
C LEU A 37 -3.31 -6.85 -6.14
N LEU A 38 -3.64 -6.17 -7.24
CA LEU A 38 -4.36 -4.88 -7.19
C LEU A 38 -5.75 -5.03 -6.58
N ILE A 39 -6.49 -6.08 -6.96
CA ILE A 39 -7.80 -6.40 -6.39
C ILE A 39 -7.67 -6.71 -4.89
N ALA A 40 -6.69 -7.52 -4.50
CA ALA A 40 -6.44 -7.83 -3.09
C ALA A 40 -6.12 -6.57 -2.28
N LEU A 41 -5.27 -5.67 -2.80
CA LEU A 41 -4.92 -4.41 -2.14
C LEU A 41 -6.13 -3.48 -2.00
N LEU A 42 -7.00 -3.43 -3.01
CA LEU A 42 -8.24 -2.67 -2.94
C LEU A 42 -9.12 -3.17 -1.78
N LEU A 43 -9.30 -4.50 -1.66
CA LEU A 43 -10.05 -5.11 -0.57
C LEU A 43 -9.42 -4.84 0.80
N VAL A 44 -8.10 -4.92 0.91
CA VAL A 44 -7.38 -4.62 2.17
C VAL A 44 -7.56 -3.14 2.57
N HIS A 45 -7.47 -2.20 1.63
CA HIS A 45 -7.69 -0.77 1.92
C HIS A 45 -9.13 -0.49 2.35
N ILE A 46 -10.10 -1.12 1.70
CA ILE A 46 -11.51 -1.04 2.08
C ILE A 46 -11.72 -1.63 3.49
N GLY A 47 -11.16 -2.81 3.77
CA GLY A 47 -11.22 -3.46 5.08
C GLY A 47 -10.62 -2.60 6.19
N ASN A 48 -9.43 -2.05 5.96
CA ASN A 48 -8.78 -1.12 6.89
C ASN A 48 -9.63 0.13 7.14
N TYR A 49 -10.20 0.72 6.08
CA TYR A 49 -11.08 1.87 6.25
C TYR A 49 -12.31 1.54 7.11
N PHE A 50 -12.99 0.42 6.86
CA PHE A 50 -14.15 0.03 7.64
C PHE A 50 -13.83 -0.34 9.09
N ALA A 51 -12.73 -1.06 9.31
CA ALA A 51 -12.26 -1.44 10.65
C ALA A 51 -11.97 -0.22 11.54
N PHE A 52 -11.49 0.87 10.93
CA PHE A 52 -11.06 2.06 11.66
C PHE A 52 -11.81 3.33 11.25
N ARG A 53 -13.03 3.21 10.70
CA ARG A 53 -13.82 4.34 10.16
C ARG A 53 -14.07 5.47 11.17
N GLY A 54 -14.02 5.18 12.48
CA GLY A 54 -14.16 6.18 13.55
C GLY A 54 -12.86 6.91 13.88
N SER A 55 -11.70 6.42 13.43
CA SER A 55 -10.36 6.93 13.70
C SER A 55 -9.72 7.62 12.49
N VAL A 56 -10.18 7.27 11.29
CA VAL A 56 -9.50 7.61 10.04
C VAL A 56 -10.22 8.74 9.32
N ASN A 57 -9.46 9.79 8.98
CA ASN A 57 -9.98 10.84 8.11
C ASN A 57 -9.98 10.35 6.65
N ALA A 58 -11.17 10.08 6.11
CA ALA A 58 -11.36 9.63 4.74
C ALA A 58 -10.69 10.54 3.70
N LYS A 59 -10.68 11.87 3.92
CA LYS A 59 -10.06 12.84 3.01
C LYS A 59 -8.54 12.69 2.92
N ARG A 60 -7.89 12.08 3.92
CA ARG A 60 -6.44 11.79 3.91
C ARG A 60 -6.18 10.35 3.49
N PHE A 61 -6.97 9.41 3.98
CA PHE A 61 -6.74 7.99 3.76
C PHE A 61 -7.01 7.56 2.31
N VAL A 62 -8.13 8.00 1.73
CA VAL A 62 -8.52 7.59 0.36
C VAL A 62 -7.48 8.01 -0.69
N PRO A 63 -6.98 9.27 -0.72
CA PRO A 63 -5.92 9.65 -1.65
C PRO A 63 -4.64 8.83 -1.48
N LEU A 64 -4.27 8.48 -0.24
CA LEU A 64 -3.08 7.66 0.03
C LEU A 64 -3.25 6.23 -0.47
N CYS A 65 -4.42 5.62 -0.28
CA CYS A 65 -4.72 4.31 -0.85
C CYS A 65 -4.69 4.34 -2.39
N ALA A 66 -5.24 5.39 -3.00
CA ALA A 66 -5.22 5.55 -4.45
C ALA A 66 -3.80 5.73 -4.99
N LEU A 67 -2.99 6.59 -4.35
CA LEU A 67 -1.58 6.77 -4.70
C LEU A 67 -0.79 5.47 -4.54
N HIS A 68 -1.07 4.71 -3.48
CA HIS A 68 -0.44 3.42 -3.27
C HIS A 68 -0.81 2.42 -4.37
N LEU A 69 -2.09 2.27 -4.71
CA LEU A 69 -2.54 1.40 -5.80
C LEU A 69 -1.92 1.81 -7.15
N LEU A 70 -1.88 3.11 -7.46
CA LEU A 70 -1.27 3.63 -8.67
C LEU A 70 0.24 3.33 -8.70
N SER A 71 0.94 3.50 -7.58
CA SER A 71 2.37 3.20 -7.47
C SER A 71 2.63 1.72 -7.72
N ILE A 72 1.81 0.83 -7.14
CA ILE A 72 1.93 -0.62 -7.36
C ILE A 72 1.62 -1.01 -8.80
N TYR A 73 0.61 -0.39 -9.43
CA TYR A 73 0.32 -0.62 -10.83
C TYR A 73 1.51 -0.24 -11.74
N LEU A 74 2.07 0.96 -11.54
CA LEU A 74 3.21 1.44 -12.32
C LEU A 74 4.47 0.61 -12.06
N SER A 75 4.78 0.30 -10.80
CA SER A 75 5.91 -0.56 -10.45
C SER A 75 5.74 -1.96 -11.00
N GLY A 76 4.53 -2.53 -10.93
CA GLY A 76 4.20 -3.83 -11.52
C GLY A 76 4.48 -3.85 -13.02
N LYS A 77 3.94 -2.87 -13.75
CA LYS A 77 4.15 -2.72 -15.20
C LYS A 77 5.62 -2.58 -15.57
N ASN A 78 6.40 -1.85 -14.77
CA ASN A 78 7.81 -1.55 -15.05
C ASN A 78 8.78 -2.40 -14.21
N THR A 79 8.33 -3.54 -13.66
CA THR A 79 9.10 -4.34 -12.68
C THR A 79 10.48 -4.72 -13.22
N LEU A 80 10.56 -5.15 -14.48
CA LEU A 80 11.81 -5.59 -15.10
C LEU A 80 12.79 -4.42 -15.31
N GLU A 81 12.30 -3.25 -15.70
CA GLU A 81 13.13 -2.05 -15.89
C GLU A 81 13.69 -1.55 -14.56
N ILE A 82 12.86 -1.57 -13.51
CA ILE A 82 13.28 -1.19 -12.16
C ILE A 82 14.34 -2.18 -11.64
N LEU A 83 14.10 -3.49 -11.76
CA LEU A 83 15.07 -4.51 -11.35
C LEU A 83 16.38 -4.39 -12.15
N ALA A 84 16.32 -4.16 -13.46
CA ALA A 84 17.51 -3.96 -14.28
C ALA A 84 18.28 -2.69 -13.89
N ALA A 85 17.59 -1.60 -13.54
CA ALA A 85 18.23 -0.38 -13.05
C ALA A 85 18.90 -0.61 -11.68
N VAL A 86 18.26 -1.35 -10.77
CA VAL A 86 18.82 -1.72 -9.47
C VAL A 86 20.02 -2.64 -9.61
N ASP A 87 19.96 -3.64 -10.50
CA ASP A 87 21.10 -4.53 -10.77
C ASP A 87 22.28 -3.77 -11.37
N ARG A 88 22.04 -2.84 -12.32
CA ARG A 88 23.09 -1.96 -12.86
C ARG A 88 23.71 -1.07 -11.79
N TRP A 89 22.88 -0.49 -10.90
CA TRP A 89 23.39 0.26 -9.76
C TRP A 89 24.32 -0.62 -8.93
N LYS A 90 23.88 -1.81 -8.54
CA LYS A 90 24.68 -2.75 -7.73
C LYS A 90 26.01 -3.14 -8.38
N GLN A 91 26.11 -3.12 -9.71
CA GLN A 91 27.35 -3.41 -10.43
C GLN A 91 28.35 -2.23 -10.46
N VAL A 92 27.87 -1.00 -10.24
CA VAL A 92 28.69 0.23 -10.25
C VAL A 92 29.36 0.49 -8.88
N PHE A 93 28.82 -0.09 -7.81
CA PHE A 93 29.36 -0.04 -6.44
C PHE A 93 30.02 -1.36 -6.05
#